data_AF-A0A939NSG6-F1
#
_entry.id   AF-A0A939NSG6-F1
#
_cell.length_a   1.000
_cell.length_b   1.000
_cell.length_c   1.000
_cell.angle_alpha   90.00
_cell.angle_beta   90.00
_cell.angle_gamma   90.00
#
_symmetry.space_group_name_H-M   'P 1'
#
loop_
_entity.id
_entity.type
_entity.pdbx_description
1 polymer ?
#
loop_
_entity_poly.entity_id
_entity_poly.type
_entity_poly.pdbx_seq_one_letter_code
_entity_poly.pdbx_strand_id
1 'polypeptide(L)'
;MALFFDCSHISIDSNGYNLFGRNVFPDRLAVGWMLYIPHIVLTELIPEAARVVPVMDGDNQKGTIIVSTEEIFDGNNKEHIGKANDIEIKLLDLGLLPLMTEL
;
A
#
# COMPACT_ATOMS: atom_id res chain seq x y z
N MET A 1 -7.62 -1.23 13.52
CA MET A 1 -8.55 -1.41 12.39
C MET A 1 -8.27 -2.72 11.65
N ALA A 2 -7.03 -2.99 11.20
CA ALA A 2 -6.67 -4.27 10.55
C ALA A 2 -6.84 -5.53 11.43
N LEU A 3 -6.67 -5.44 12.75
CA LEU A 3 -6.80 -6.59 13.67
C LEU A 3 -8.26 -7.01 13.97
N PHE A 4 -9.25 -6.20 13.56
CA PHE A 4 -10.67 -6.43 13.89
C PHE A 4 -11.51 -6.90 12.70
N PHE A 5 -10.93 -6.94 11.51
CA PHE A 5 -11.59 -7.41 10.29
C PHE A 5 -10.74 -8.50 9.65
N ASP A 6 -11.35 -9.62 9.25
CA ASP A 6 -10.72 -10.64 8.39
C ASP A 6 -10.58 -10.08 6.96
N CYS A 7 -9.79 -9.01 6.79
CA CYS A 7 -9.46 -8.43 5.49
C CYS A 7 -8.07 -8.89 5.06
N SER A 8 -7.97 -9.43 3.84
CA SER A 8 -6.69 -9.79 3.24
C SER A 8 -5.82 -8.55 3.02
N HIS A 9 -6.40 -7.47 2.49
CA HIS A 9 -5.71 -6.21 2.20
C HIS A 9 -6.59 -5.00 2.55
N ILE A 10 -5.97 -3.87 2.89
CA ILE A 10 -6.67 -2.60 3.13
C ILE A 10 -5.88 -1.49 2.45
N SER A 11 -6.50 -0.79 1.49
CA SER A 11 -5.94 0.40 0.86
C SER A 11 -6.67 1.66 1.33
N ILE A 12 -5.92 2.74 1.55
CA ILE A 12 -6.45 4.07 1.88
C ILE A 12 -5.89 5.06 0.87
N ASP A 13 -6.76 5.81 0.20
CA ASP A 13 -6.38 6.90 -0.69
C ASP A 13 -7.29 8.12 -0.52
N SER A 14 -6.92 9.23 -1.15
CA SER A 14 -7.67 10.49 -1.10
C SER A 14 -7.81 11.11 -2.50
N ASN A 15 -8.81 11.97 -2.66
CA ASN A 15 -9.08 12.71 -3.89
C ASN A 15 -9.20 11.83 -5.15
N GLY A 16 -9.72 10.61 -4.96
CA GLY A 16 -10.06 9.67 -6.03
C GLY A 16 -8.85 9.11 -6.76
N TYR A 17 -7.72 8.89 -6.07
CA TYR A 17 -6.51 8.35 -6.69
C TYR A 17 -6.79 7.06 -7.47
N ASN A 18 -7.42 6.06 -6.81
CA ASN A 18 -7.81 4.82 -7.47
C ASN A 18 -9.00 5.05 -8.43
N LEU A 19 -10.03 5.79 -7.98
CA LEU A 19 -11.24 6.05 -8.77
C LEU A 19 -10.96 6.67 -10.15
N PHE A 20 -9.96 7.54 -10.25
CA PHE A 20 -9.57 8.21 -11.49
C PHE A 20 -8.48 7.47 -12.27
N GLY A 21 -8.13 6.24 -11.87
CA GLY A 21 -7.16 5.40 -12.58
C GLY A 21 -5.74 5.96 -12.57
N ARG A 22 -5.32 6.55 -11.45
CA ARG A 22 -3.97 7.15 -11.32
C ARG A 22 -2.91 6.17 -10.85
N ASN A 23 -3.34 4.99 -10.39
CA ASN A 23 -2.50 3.84 -10.11
C ASN A 23 -1.88 3.26 -11.39
N VAL A 24 -0.76 2.57 -11.23
CA VAL A 24 0.03 2.02 -12.34
C VAL A 24 -0.66 0.83 -13.00
N PHE A 25 -1.32 -0.01 -12.19
CA PHE A 25 -1.90 -1.29 -12.60
C PHE A 25 -3.41 -1.30 -12.37
N PRO A 26 -4.24 -1.09 -13.42
CA PRO A 26 -5.70 -1.00 -13.28
C PRO A 26 -6.39 -2.27 -12.77
N ASP A 27 -5.74 -3.43 -12.91
CA ASP A 27 -6.24 -4.75 -12.54
C ASP A 27 -5.77 -5.22 -11.15
N ARG A 28 -4.97 -4.40 -10.45
CA ARG A 28 -4.36 -4.72 -9.15
C ARG A 28 -4.80 -3.72 -8.08
N LEU A 29 -4.52 -4.08 -6.83
CA LEU A 29 -4.68 -3.13 -5.73
C LEU A 29 -3.84 -1.88 -5.96
N ALA A 30 -4.44 -0.74 -5.65
CA ALA A 30 -3.76 0.54 -5.61
C ALA A 30 -3.23 0.79 -4.20
N VAL A 31 -2.03 1.37 -4.09
CA VAL A 31 -1.43 1.70 -2.79
C VAL A 31 -2.05 2.97 -2.23
N GLY A 32 -2.10 4.04 -3.03
CA GLY A 32 -2.55 5.35 -2.60
C GLY A 32 -1.71 5.91 -1.44
N TRP A 33 -2.36 6.25 -0.33
CA TRP A 33 -1.67 6.69 0.88
C TRP A 33 -1.07 5.54 1.67
N MET A 34 -1.89 4.54 2.00
CA MET A 34 -1.48 3.43 2.84
C MET A 34 -2.03 2.12 2.32
N LEU A 35 -1.20 1.09 2.30
CA LEU A 35 -1.59 -0.27 1.96
C LEU A 35 -1.16 -1.23 3.08
N TYR A 36 -2.13 -1.95 3.64
CA TYR A 36 -1.89 -3.11 4.48
C TYR A 36 -1.69 -4.35 3.61
N ILE A 37 -0.60 -5.08 3.88
CA ILE A 37 -0.28 -6.36 3.26
C ILE A 37 -0.16 -7.41 4.37
N PRO A 38 -0.77 -8.60 4.23
CA PRO A 38 -0.73 -9.68 5.23
C PRO A 38 0.59 -10.48 5.13
N HIS A 39 1.69 -9.77 4.90
CA HIS A 39 3.04 -10.31 4.78
C HIS A 39 4.02 -9.43 5.57
N ILE A 40 5.11 -10.03 6.02
CA ILE A 40 6.21 -9.30 6.66
C ILE A 40 7.04 -8.66 5.54
N VAL A 41 7.10 -7.33 5.54
CA VAL A 41 7.88 -6.55 4.58
C VAL A 41 8.94 -5.77 5.34
N LEU A 42 10.19 -5.91 4.91
CA LEU A 42 11.31 -5.17 5.49
C LEU A 42 11.48 -3.82 4.78
N THR A 43 11.84 -2.80 5.55
CA THR A 43 12.04 -1.44 5.03
C THR A 43 13.10 -1.41 3.91
N GLU A 44 14.13 -2.25 3.96
CA GLU A 44 15.17 -2.27 2.91
C GLU A 44 14.65 -2.75 1.54
N LEU A 45 13.52 -3.48 1.52
CA LEU A 45 12.93 -3.99 0.29
C LEU A 45 12.12 -2.92 -0.45
N ILE A 46 11.68 -1.87 0.22
CA ILE A 46 10.84 -0.80 -0.36
C ILE A 46 11.40 0.56 0.10
N PRO A 47 12.58 0.97 -0.39
CA PRO A 47 13.16 2.26 -0.04
C PRO A 47 12.31 3.46 -0.51
N GLU A 48 11.38 3.24 -1.44
CA GLU A 48 10.44 4.23 -1.95
C GLU A 48 9.32 4.56 -0.93
N ALA A 49 9.08 3.67 0.04
CA ALA A 49 8.09 3.89 1.07
C ALA A 49 8.60 4.92 2.10
N ALA A 50 7.77 5.91 2.39
CA ALA A 50 8.05 6.85 3.48
C ALA A 50 8.12 6.14 4.84
N ARG A 51 7.27 5.12 5.03
CA ARG A 51 7.30 4.30 6.24
C ARG A 51 6.80 2.89 6.00
N VAL A 52 7.42 1.93 6.67
CA VAL A 52 7.02 0.53 6.71
C VAL A 52 6.73 0.18 8.18
N VAL A 53 5.47 -0.07 8.50
CA VAL A 53 4.99 -0.21 9.88
C VAL A 53 4.51 -1.65 10.11
N PRO A 54 5.15 -2.43 11.01
CA PRO A 54 4.69 -3.77 11.32
C PRO A 54 3.35 -3.73 12.04
N VAL A 55 2.43 -4.63 11.66
CA VAL A 55 1.15 -4.84 12.37
C VAL A 55 1.30 -6.04 13.28
N MET A 56 1.32 -5.78 14.59
CA MET A 56 1.55 -6.79 15.63
C MET A 56 0.23 -7.29 16.23
N ASP A 57 0.15 -8.60 16.46
CA ASP A 57 -0.87 -9.29 17.26
C ASP A 57 -0.17 -10.07 18.38
N GLY A 58 -0.07 -9.42 19.55
CA GLY A 58 0.85 -9.83 20.61
C GLY A 58 2.29 -9.76 20.12
N ASP A 59 3.02 -10.87 20.23
CA ASP A 59 4.41 -10.99 19.78
C ASP A 59 4.55 -11.39 18.30
N ASN A 60 3.44 -11.65 17.60
CA ASN A 60 3.45 -12.10 16.22
C ASN A 60 3.14 -10.94 15.27
N GLN A 61 3.98 -10.73 14.26
CA GLN A 61 3.65 -9.81 13.16
C GLN A 61 2.67 -10.47 12.19
N LYS A 62 1.49 -9.87 12.03
CA LYS A 62 0.43 -10.36 11.10
C LYS A 62 0.57 -9.80 9.69
N GLY A 63 1.23 -8.66 9.56
CA GLY A 63 1.39 -8.00 8.28
C GLY A 63 2.15 -6.70 8.42
N THR A 64 2.05 -5.87 7.39
CA THR A 64 2.81 -4.63 7.29
C THR A 64 1.96 -3.55 6.62
N ILE A 65 1.96 -2.35 7.17
CA ILE A 65 1.37 -1.16 6.54
C ILE A 65 2.51 -0.41 5.86
N ILE A 66 2.36 -0.21 4.56
CA ILE A 66 3.26 0.59 3.74
C ILE A 66 2.63 1.96 3.56
N VAL A 67 3.37 3.02 3.84
CA VAL A 67 2.94 4.41 3.77
C VAL A 67 3.73 5.12 2.68
N SER A 68 3.02 5.73 1.71
CA SER A 68 3.66 6.40 0.57
C SER A 68 4.25 7.78 0.90
N THR A 69 3.62 8.50 1.83
CA THR A 69 4.08 9.83 2.26
C THR A 69 3.66 10.10 3.71
N GLU A 70 4.50 10.83 4.46
CA GLU A 70 4.17 11.30 5.81
C GLU A 70 3.23 12.52 5.81
N GLU A 71 3.11 13.20 4.67
CA GLU A 71 2.17 14.29 4.47
C GLU A 71 0.73 13.78 4.26
N ILE A 72 -0.26 14.67 4.28
CA ILE A 72 -1.62 14.31 3.87
C ILE A 72 -1.56 13.96 2.39
N PHE A 73 -1.79 12.68 2.08
CA PHE A 73 -1.82 12.22 0.70
C PHE A 73 -2.88 12.98 -0.10
N ASP A 74 -2.57 13.27 -1.36
CA ASP A 74 -3.46 13.98 -2.27
C ASP A 74 -3.35 13.32 -3.65
N GLY A 75 -4.40 12.63 -4.06
CA GLY A 75 -4.48 12.00 -5.37
C GLY A 75 -4.39 12.96 -6.56
N ASN A 76 -4.45 14.28 -6.38
CA ASN A 76 -4.21 15.29 -7.43
C ASN A 76 -2.77 15.83 -7.45
N ASN A 77 -2.00 15.60 -6.38
CA ASN A 77 -0.61 16.02 -6.31
C ASN A 77 0.27 14.99 -7.03
N LYS A 78 0.95 15.43 -8.11
CA LYS A 78 1.83 14.58 -8.92
C LYS A 78 2.95 13.93 -8.13
N GLU A 79 3.48 14.59 -7.11
CA GLU A 79 4.52 14.01 -6.26
C GLU A 79 3.96 12.85 -5.42
N HIS A 80 2.76 13.01 -4.85
CA HIS A 80 2.10 11.98 -4.06
C HIS A 80 1.72 10.78 -4.92
N ILE A 81 1.17 11.04 -6.11
CA ILE A 81 0.89 10.01 -7.12
C ILE A 81 2.18 9.25 -7.48
N GLY A 82 3.28 9.98 -7.74
CA GLY A 82 4.57 9.37 -8.07
C GLY A 82 5.07 8.43 -6.97
N LYS A 83 5.07 8.87 -5.71
CA LYS A 83 5.47 8.04 -4.56
C LYS A 83 4.61 6.78 -4.43
N ALA A 84 3.30 6.88 -4.60
CA ALA A 84 2.41 5.72 -4.57
C ALA A 84 2.69 4.76 -5.74
N ASN A 85 2.88 5.29 -6.94
CA ASN A 85 3.17 4.51 -8.14
C ASN A 85 4.49 3.76 -8.06
N ASP A 86 5.54 4.40 -7.53
CA ASP A 86 6.85 3.77 -7.34
C ASP A 86 6.74 2.57 -6.39
N ILE A 87 5.96 2.70 -5.31
CA ILE A 87 5.68 1.60 -4.38
C ILE A 87 4.84 0.50 -5.05
N GLU A 88 3.85 0.82 -5.87
CA GLU A 88 3.06 -0.17 -6.62
C GLU A 88 3.95 -1.01 -7.54
N ILE A 89 4.85 -0.37 -8.29
CA ILE A 89 5.83 -1.06 -9.14
C ILE A 89 6.73 -1.95 -8.29
N LYS A 90 7.24 -1.42 -7.17
CA LYS A 90 8.12 -2.19 -6.29
C LYS A 90 7.44 -3.41 -5.69
N LEU A 91 6.19 -3.26 -5.25
CA LEU A 91 5.40 -4.36 -4.70
C LEU A 91 5.07 -5.41 -5.76
N LEU A 92 4.83 -4.99 -7.00
CA LEU A 92 4.65 -5.93 -8.10
C LEU A 92 5.92 -6.75 -8.35
N ASP A 93 7.08 -6.10 -8.40
CA ASP A 93 8.39 -6.77 -8.58
C ASP A 93 8.68 -7.79 -7.47
N LEU A 94 8.23 -7.50 -6.25
CA LEU A 94 8.33 -8.41 -5.10
C LEU A 94 7.26 -9.52 -5.09
N GLY A 95 6.29 -9.49 -6.02
CA GLY A 95 5.17 -10.43 -6.05
C GLY A 95 4.15 -10.22 -4.93
N LEU A 96 4.13 -9.03 -4.32
CA LEU A 96 3.31 -8.70 -3.15
C LEU A 96 2.08 -7.83 -3.49
N LEU A 97 1.91 -7.43 -4.75
CA LEU A 97 0.75 -6.66 -5.20
C LEU A 97 -0.29 -7.58 -5.87
N PRO A 98 -1.39 -7.97 -5.18
CA PRO A 98 -2.34 -8.94 -5.72
C PRO A 98 -3.22 -8.35 -6.83
N LEU A 99 -3.76 -9.22 -7.68
CA LEU A 99 -4.86 -8.86 -8.58
C LEU A 99 -6.13 -8.61 -7.78
N MET A 100 -7.00 -7.71 -8.25
CA MET A 100 -8.30 -7.48 -7.61
C MET A 100 -9.20 -8.73 -7.61
N THR A 101 -8.99 -9.65 -8.57
CA THR A 101 -9.73 -10.91 -8.68
C THR A 101 -9.28 -11.99 -7.69
N GLU A 102 -8.16 -11.77 -6.99
CA GLU A 102 -7.57 -12.73 -6.04
C GLU A 102 -7.93 -12.41 -4.57
N LEU A 103 -8.69 -11.34 -4.33
CA LEU A 103 -9.03 -10.81 -3.01
C LEU A 103 -10.28 -11.41 -2.38
#